data_AF-A0A3D4NY98-F1
#
_entry.id   AF-A0A3D4NY98-F1
#
_cell.length_a   1.000
_cell.length_b   1.000
_cell.length_c   1.000
_cell.angle_alpha   90.00
_cell.angle_beta   90.00
_cell.angle_gamma   90.00
#
_symmetry.space_group_name_H-M   'P 1'
#
loop_
_entity.id
_entity.type
_entity.pdbx_description
1 polymer ?
#
loop_
_entity_poly.entity_id
_entity_poly.type
_entity_poly.pdbx_seq_one_letter_code
_entity_poly.pdbx_strand_id
1 'polypeptide(L)'
;MSGVLGWAVLTLENCTSRPPEVRSEPESEILVPPAPKISVKPYHRSMRDEMEKSFEKADEILIGVYTGTFTDGPPSRAYYFDQFRIFNKDRWTWGPEMNVLLPVIFQESKPEIITDLEFKTLSDLDKTGICWDDYEGPRVIYLVEGIPNLLFLRLSLDEADHTSRRVLIDTYPLTKECRAKDVFDLMLRERAANR
;
A
#
# COMPACT_ATOMS: atom_id res chain seq x y z
N MET A 1 -67.24 80.35 -34.87
CA MET A 1 -67.71 79.49 -33.76
C MET A 1 -66.94 78.18 -33.88
N SER A 2 -65.94 77.92 -33.05
CA SER A 2 -66.02 77.38 -31.67
C SER A 2 -66.13 75.84 -31.66
N GLY A 3 -65.13 75.13 -31.10
CA GLY A 3 -65.20 73.67 -30.90
C GLY A 3 -63.84 72.98 -30.69
N VAL A 4 -63.52 72.61 -29.44
CA VAL A 4 -62.22 72.10 -28.92
C VAL A 4 -62.57 71.18 -27.70
N LEU A 5 -61.92 70.06 -27.33
CA LEU A 5 -60.58 69.47 -27.51
C LEU A 5 -60.65 67.92 -27.43
N GLY A 6 -59.61 67.19 -27.89
CA GLY A 6 -59.22 65.87 -27.36
C GLY A 6 -59.42 64.67 -28.32
N TRP A 7 -58.37 64.04 -28.89
CA TRP A 7 -57.32 63.17 -28.31
C TRP A 7 -57.77 61.74 -27.93
N ALA A 8 -57.39 60.77 -28.78
CA ALA A 8 -56.56 59.62 -28.40
C ALA A 8 -56.11 58.88 -29.68
N VAL A 9 -54.79 58.76 -29.92
CA VAL A 9 -54.23 57.93 -31.00
C VAL A 9 -53.64 56.67 -30.37
N LEU A 10 -54.03 55.50 -30.86
CA LEU A 10 -53.42 54.22 -30.51
C LEU A 10 -52.90 53.54 -31.77
N THR A 11 -51.58 53.57 -31.93
CA THR A 11 -50.82 52.87 -32.97
C THR A 11 -49.96 51.78 -32.34
N LEU A 12 -50.11 50.55 -32.83
CA LEU A 12 -49.27 49.36 -32.57
C LEU A 12 -49.61 48.39 -33.73
N GLU A 13 -49.05 48.57 -34.93
CA GLU A 13 -47.69 48.22 -35.38
C GLU A 13 -47.24 46.77 -35.11
N ASN A 14 -46.97 46.09 -36.23
CA ASN A 14 -46.05 44.97 -36.44
C ASN A 14 -46.25 43.65 -35.69
N CYS A 15 -46.96 42.73 -36.36
CA CYS A 15 -46.71 41.30 -36.23
C CYS A 15 -45.40 40.92 -36.94
N THR A 16 -44.33 40.65 -36.19
CA THR A 16 -43.13 39.95 -36.69
C THR A 16 -42.90 38.66 -35.90
N SER A 17 -43.23 37.53 -36.54
CA SER A 17 -43.05 36.19 -35.99
C SER A 17 -41.57 35.81 -35.92
N ARG A 18 -40.97 35.82 -34.71
CA ARG A 18 -39.69 35.15 -34.46
C ARG A 18 -39.87 33.62 -34.44
N PRO A 19 -38.90 32.83 -34.94
CA PRO A 19 -38.81 31.41 -34.61
C PRO A 19 -38.60 31.22 -33.10
N PRO A 20 -39.00 30.07 -32.51
CA PRO A 20 -38.78 29.82 -31.10
C PRO A 20 -37.28 29.70 -30.79
N GLU A 21 -36.81 30.43 -29.79
CA GLU A 21 -35.47 30.26 -29.24
C GLU A 21 -35.36 28.87 -28.59
N VAL A 22 -34.55 28.00 -29.20
CA VAL A 22 -34.10 26.77 -28.55
C VAL A 22 -33.23 27.19 -27.37
N ARG A 23 -33.74 27.03 -26.15
CA ARG A 23 -32.92 27.12 -24.95
C ARG A 23 -31.94 25.95 -24.97
N SER A 24 -30.69 26.22 -25.31
CA SER A 24 -29.59 25.34 -24.93
C SER A 24 -29.62 25.19 -23.41
N GLU A 25 -29.67 23.94 -22.93
CA GLU A 25 -29.38 23.65 -21.53
C GLU A 25 -27.99 24.25 -21.20
N PRO A 26 -27.77 24.79 -19.99
CA PRO A 26 -26.44 25.23 -19.62
C PRO A 26 -25.51 24.02 -19.72
N GLU A 27 -24.38 24.16 -20.43
CA GLU A 27 -23.32 23.17 -20.37
C GLU A 27 -22.97 22.98 -18.90
N SER A 28 -23.29 21.81 -18.35
CA SER A 28 -22.80 21.42 -17.04
C SER A 28 -21.29 21.33 -17.18
N GLU A 29 -20.56 22.32 -16.67
CA GLU A 29 -19.12 22.18 -16.48
C GLU A 29 -18.92 20.90 -15.68
N ILE A 30 -18.42 19.86 -16.36
CA ILE A 30 -17.94 18.67 -15.70
C ILE A 30 -16.72 19.16 -14.92
N LEU A 31 -16.93 19.42 -13.63
CA LEU A 31 -15.87 19.71 -12.67
C LEU A 31 -15.00 18.45 -12.57
N VAL A 32 -14.10 18.30 -13.53
CA VAL A 32 -13.02 17.33 -13.48
C VAL A 32 -12.26 17.65 -12.20
N PRO A 33 -12.30 16.78 -11.17
CA PRO A 33 -11.60 17.07 -9.94
C PRO A 33 -10.13 17.30 -10.29
N PRO A 34 -9.49 18.36 -9.76
CA PRO A 34 -8.11 18.66 -10.10
C PRO A 34 -7.28 17.42 -9.82
N ALA A 35 -6.53 16.97 -10.84
CA ALA A 35 -5.69 15.78 -10.73
C ALA A 35 -4.90 15.86 -9.42
N PRO A 36 -4.95 14.82 -8.56
CA PRO A 36 -4.40 14.91 -7.22
C PRO A 36 -2.95 15.35 -7.35
N LYS A 37 -2.60 16.46 -6.68
CA LYS A 37 -1.22 16.93 -6.60
C LYS A 37 -0.45 15.96 -5.73
N ILE A 38 -0.09 14.81 -6.30
CA ILE A 38 0.89 13.89 -5.76
C ILE A 38 2.22 14.65 -5.84
N SER A 39 2.46 15.46 -4.83
CA SER A 39 3.76 16.01 -4.51
C SER A 39 4.62 14.82 -4.11
N VAL A 40 5.17 14.11 -5.10
CA VAL A 40 6.25 13.15 -4.89
C VAL A 40 7.36 13.92 -4.20
N LYS A 41 7.47 13.77 -2.87
CA LYS A 41 8.48 14.48 -2.09
C LYS A 41 9.84 13.94 -2.55
N PRO A 42 10.88 14.77 -2.65
CA PRO A 42 12.20 14.31 -3.11
C PRO A 42 12.89 13.26 -2.20
N TYR A 43 12.24 12.85 -1.10
CA TYR A 43 12.77 11.97 -0.06
C TYR A 43 11.84 10.80 0.30
N HIS A 44 10.99 10.31 -0.61
CA HIS A 44 10.33 9.01 -0.39
C HIS A 44 11.40 7.91 -0.25
N ARG A 45 11.30 7.07 0.79
CA ARG A 45 12.16 5.89 0.89
C ARG A 45 11.75 4.88 -0.18
N SER A 46 12.67 4.58 -1.09
CA SER A 46 12.50 3.52 -2.08
C SER A 46 12.34 2.18 -1.35
N MET A 47 11.18 1.53 -1.52
CA MET A 47 10.93 0.19 -1.00
C MET A 47 12.04 -0.79 -1.42
N ARG A 48 12.51 -0.69 -2.67
CA ARG A 48 13.60 -1.51 -3.21
C ARG A 48 14.90 -1.30 -2.42
N ASP A 49 15.22 -0.06 -2.08
CA ASP A 49 16.52 0.28 -1.48
C ASP A 49 16.57 -0.13 0.00
N GLU A 50 15.45 -0.07 0.73
CA GLU A 50 15.35 -0.67 2.08
C GLU A 50 15.31 -2.21 2.01
N MET A 51 14.57 -2.77 1.05
CA MET A 51 14.50 -4.21 0.81
C MET A 51 15.88 -4.81 0.43
N GLU A 52 16.72 -4.07 -0.29
CA GLU A 52 18.10 -4.47 -0.58
C GLU A 52 18.98 -4.46 0.68
N LYS A 53 18.88 -3.42 1.52
CA LYS A 53 19.57 -3.39 2.84
C LYS A 53 19.14 -4.55 3.73
N SER A 54 17.87 -4.93 3.69
CA SER A 54 17.32 -6.08 4.42
C SER A 54 17.76 -7.42 3.80
N PHE A 55 17.85 -7.52 2.48
CA PHE A 55 18.38 -8.70 1.78
C PHE A 55 19.84 -9.01 2.16
N GLU A 56 20.69 -7.99 2.26
CA GLU A 56 22.10 -8.15 2.65
C GLU A 56 22.26 -8.63 4.10
N LYS A 57 21.40 -8.15 5.01
CA LYS A 57 21.44 -8.53 6.44
C LYS A 57 20.76 -9.87 6.75
N ALA A 58 19.92 -10.37 5.86
CA ALA A 58 19.12 -11.57 6.09
C ALA A 58 19.90 -12.86 5.80
N ASP A 59 19.92 -13.77 6.78
CA ASP A 59 20.36 -15.15 6.60
C ASP A 59 19.29 -15.97 5.87
N GLU A 60 18.02 -15.71 6.20
CA GLU A 60 16.85 -16.39 5.66
C GLU A 60 15.82 -15.36 5.17
N ILE A 61 15.24 -15.60 4.00
CA ILE A 61 14.18 -14.78 3.43
C ILE A 61 13.03 -15.73 3.11
N LEU A 62 11.82 -15.40 3.53
CA LEU A 62 10.66 -16.24 3.28
C LEU A 62 9.41 -15.43 2.96
N ILE A 63 8.45 -16.07 2.30
CA ILE A 63 7.07 -15.58 2.21
C ILE A 63 6.22 -16.50 3.07
N GLY A 64 5.41 -15.96 3.97
CA GLY A 64 4.53 -16.75 4.83
C GLY A 64 3.33 -15.97 5.33
N VAL A 65 2.26 -16.66 5.70
CA VAL A 65 1.03 -16.07 6.22
C VAL A 65 1.14 -15.92 7.74
N TYR A 66 0.97 -14.72 8.27
CA TYR A 66 0.96 -14.50 9.72
C TYR A 66 -0.36 -15.00 10.33
N THR A 67 -0.26 -15.90 11.32
CA THR A 67 -1.41 -16.59 11.95
C THR A 67 -1.61 -16.27 13.44
N GLY A 68 -0.90 -15.28 13.97
CA GLY A 68 -1.06 -14.81 15.34
C GLY A 68 0.13 -15.11 16.26
N THR A 69 -0.10 -14.96 17.56
CA THR A 69 0.93 -15.15 18.60
C THR A 69 0.53 -16.18 19.64
N PHE A 70 1.44 -17.10 19.95
CA PHE A 70 1.35 -17.97 21.13
C PHE A 70 2.46 -17.62 22.13
N THR A 71 2.17 -17.82 23.42
CA THR A 71 3.11 -17.54 24.51
C THR A 71 3.80 -18.82 24.97
N ASP A 72 4.67 -19.36 24.11
CA ASP A 72 5.49 -20.54 24.41
C ASP A 72 6.72 -20.16 25.25
N GLY A 73 6.46 -19.74 26.49
CA GLY A 73 7.47 -19.54 27.54
C GLY A 73 8.22 -18.19 27.55
N PRO A 74 9.04 -17.94 28.59
CA PRO A 74 9.97 -16.81 28.62
C PRO A 74 11.18 -17.09 27.71
N PRO A 75 11.81 -16.08 27.05
CA PRO A 75 11.67 -14.65 27.32
C PRO A 75 10.90 -13.86 26.22
N SER A 76 10.24 -14.50 25.26
CA SER A 76 9.62 -13.79 24.13
C SER A 76 8.34 -14.43 23.60
N ARG A 77 7.28 -13.62 23.44
CA ARG A 77 6.11 -13.97 22.62
C ARG A 77 6.59 -14.25 21.19
N ALA A 78 6.36 -15.47 20.71
CA ALA A 78 6.65 -15.85 19.34
C ALA A 78 5.48 -15.49 18.42
N TYR A 79 5.80 -15.16 17.18
CA TYR A 79 4.86 -14.80 16.13
C TYR A 79 4.93 -15.90 15.08
N TYR A 80 3.77 -16.47 14.73
CA TYR A 80 3.72 -17.73 13.99
C TYR A 80 3.29 -17.49 12.55
N PHE A 81 3.97 -18.21 11.66
CA PHE A 81 3.74 -18.16 10.22
C PHE A 81 3.38 -19.54 9.69
N ASP A 82 2.41 -19.59 8.78
CA ASP A 82 1.94 -20.78 8.06
C ASP A 82 2.12 -20.57 6.53
N GLN A 83 1.87 -21.61 5.73
CA GLN A 83 1.80 -21.55 4.25
C GLN A 83 3.01 -20.83 3.66
N PHE A 84 4.21 -21.25 4.08
CA PHE A 84 5.42 -20.48 3.85
C PHE A 84 6.41 -21.13 2.88
N ARG A 85 7.16 -20.29 2.17
CA ARG A 85 8.19 -20.66 1.20
C ARG A 85 9.49 -19.93 1.53
N ILE A 86 10.59 -20.66 1.66
CA ILE A 86 11.92 -20.07 1.86
C ILE A 86 12.57 -19.76 0.50
N PHE A 87 13.23 -18.61 0.38
CA PHE A 87 14.05 -18.25 -0.76
C PHE A 87 15.47 -18.77 -0.60
N ASN A 88 15.96 -19.50 -1.61
CA ASN A 88 17.33 -19.99 -1.65
C ASN A 88 18.25 -18.92 -2.28
N LYS A 89 19.07 -18.23 -1.46
CA LYS A 89 19.99 -17.16 -1.90
C LYS A 89 21.12 -17.66 -2.83
N ASP A 90 21.48 -18.95 -2.80
CA ASP A 90 22.51 -19.51 -3.69
C ASP A 90 21.99 -19.78 -5.10
N ARG A 91 20.78 -20.34 -5.19
CA ARG A 91 20.10 -20.76 -6.43
C ARG A 91 19.10 -19.75 -6.97
N TRP A 92 18.89 -18.63 -6.27
CA TRP A 92 17.99 -17.53 -6.65
C TRP A 92 16.55 -17.99 -6.94
N THR A 93 16.07 -18.97 -6.17
CA THR A 93 14.78 -19.64 -6.39
C THR A 93 14.00 -19.83 -5.10
N TRP A 94 12.67 -19.79 -5.21
CA TRP A 94 11.75 -20.10 -4.11
C TRP A 94 11.59 -21.61 -3.95
N GLY A 95 11.77 -22.12 -2.72
CA GLY A 95 11.53 -23.51 -2.36
C GLY A 95 10.05 -23.92 -2.46
N PRO A 96 9.72 -25.17 -2.09
CA PRO A 96 8.33 -25.62 -1.97
C PRO A 96 7.61 -24.87 -0.85
N GLU A 97 6.28 -24.94 -0.87
CA GLU A 97 5.42 -24.47 0.21
C GLU A 97 5.39 -25.47 1.37
N MET A 98 5.36 -24.95 2.59
CA MET A 98 5.35 -25.71 3.83
C MET A 98 4.18 -25.24 4.70
N ASN A 99 3.31 -26.20 5.05
CA ASN A 99 2.11 -25.99 5.86
C ASN A 99 2.38 -26.48 7.29
N VAL A 100 3.29 -25.80 7.96
CA VAL A 100 3.67 -26.04 9.36
C VAL A 100 3.87 -24.69 10.05
N LEU A 101 3.68 -24.63 11.37
CA LEU A 101 3.87 -23.41 12.13
C LEU A 101 5.36 -23.07 12.30
N LEU A 102 5.76 -21.90 11.83
CA LEU A 102 7.11 -21.36 11.94
C LEU A 102 7.16 -20.21 12.96
N PRO A 103 7.89 -20.36 14.09
CA PRO A 103 8.04 -19.28 15.06
C PRO A 103 9.11 -18.26 14.61
N VAL A 104 8.76 -16.99 14.72
CA VAL A 104 9.64 -15.82 14.49
C VAL A 104 9.57 -14.88 15.70
N ILE A 105 10.69 -14.26 16.07
CA ILE A 105 10.85 -13.40 17.24
C ILE A 105 11.09 -11.96 16.80
N PHE A 106 10.38 -11.01 17.42
CA PHE A 106 10.49 -9.57 17.14
C PHE A 106 11.34 -8.91 18.24
N GLN A 107 12.66 -8.92 18.05
CA GLN A 107 13.63 -8.42 19.05
C GLN A 107 14.15 -7.02 18.70
N GLU A 108 14.73 -6.85 17.50
CA GLU A 108 15.29 -5.58 17.02
C GLU A 108 14.26 -4.71 16.30
N SER A 109 13.23 -5.36 15.75
CA SER A 109 12.12 -4.74 15.04
C SER A 109 10.82 -4.93 15.83
N LYS A 110 9.92 -3.95 15.77
CA LYS A 110 8.57 -4.02 16.35
C LYS A 110 7.55 -3.72 15.25
N PRO A 111 7.09 -4.76 14.51
CA PRO A 111 6.05 -4.56 13.51
C PRO A 111 4.74 -4.13 14.15
N GLU A 112 4.05 -3.23 13.49
CA GLU A 112 2.65 -2.94 13.73
C GLU A 112 1.81 -4.04 13.07
N ILE A 113 0.96 -4.71 13.86
CA ILE A 113 0.11 -5.80 13.38
C ILE A 113 -1.24 -5.23 13.01
N ILE A 114 -1.61 -5.37 11.75
CA ILE A 114 -2.92 -5.00 11.21
C ILE A 114 -3.72 -6.30 11.04
N THR A 115 -4.85 -6.38 11.74
CA THR A 115 -5.76 -7.53 11.61
C THR A 115 -6.44 -7.54 10.23
N ASP A 116 -6.93 -8.70 9.81
CA ASP A 116 -7.70 -8.86 8.57
C ASP A 116 -8.91 -7.91 8.49
N LEU A 117 -9.57 -7.63 9.63
CA LEU A 117 -10.70 -6.69 9.69
C LEU A 117 -10.24 -5.25 9.49
N GLU A 118 -9.18 -4.81 10.18
CA GLU A 118 -8.63 -3.45 10.03
C GLU A 118 -8.19 -3.22 8.59
N PHE A 119 -7.40 -4.15 8.02
CA PHE A 119 -6.89 -4.04 6.65
C PHE A 119 -8.01 -3.88 5.60
N LYS A 120 -9.13 -4.59 5.78
CA LYS A 120 -10.32 -4.46 4.90
C LYS A 120 -10.99 -3.09 4.98
N THR A 121 -10.89 -2.39 6.12
CA THR A 121 -11.49 -1.07 6.32
C THR A 121 -10.60 0.11 5.90
N LEU A 122 -9.30 -0.12 5.70
CA LEU A 122 -8.36 0.91 5.25
C LEU A 122 -8.67 1.42 3.84
N SER A 123 -8.34 2.70 3.58
CA SER A 123 -8.37 3.23 2.22
C SER A 123 -7.24 2.64 1.38
N ASP A 124 -7.36 2.69 0.05
CA ASP A 124 -6.30 2.17 -0.84
C ASP A 124 -5.02 3.00 -0.76
N LEU A 125 -5.11 4.27 -0.32
CA LEU A 125 -3.96 5.10 0.00
C LEU A 125 -3.24 4.58 1.26
N ASP A 126 -3.98 4.26 2.33
CA ASP A 126 -3.40 3.73 3.56
C ASP A 126 -2.78 2.33 3.32
N LYS A 127 -3.46 1.47 2.55
CA LYS A 127 -2.93 0.16 2.12
C LYS A 127 -1.63 0.28 1.32
N THR A 128 -1.47 1.39 0.59
CA THR A 128 -0.20 1.71 -0.07
C THR A 128 0.83 2.17 0.98
N GLY A 129 0.46 3.10 1.87
CA GLY A 129 1.32 3.62 2.95
C GLY A 129 1.91 2.56 3.89
N ILE A 130 1.22 1.43 4.09
CA ILE A 130 1.72 0.23 4.80
C ILE A 130 3.10 -0.25 4.27
N CYS A 131 3.41 0.00 3.00
CA CYS A 131 4.66 -0.44 2.38
C CYS A 131 5.59 0.69 1.93
N TRP A 132 5.09 1.92 1.90
CA TRP A 132 5.82 3.09 1.43
C TRP A 132 5.99 4.08 2.59
N ASP A 133 7.21 4.15 3.11
CA ASP A 133 7.56 5.05 4.21
C ASP A 133 7.81 6.47 3.68
N ASP A 134 6.79 7.30 3.83
CA ASP A 134 6.79 8.73 3.46
C ASP A 134 7.53 9.63 4.47
N TYR A 135 8.14 9.05 5.51
CA TYR A 135 8.75 9.79 6.62
C TYR A 135 10.25 9.50 6.80
N GLU A 136 11.01 10.55 7.13
CA GLU A 136 12.46 10.44 7.37
C GLU A 136 12.83 9.82 8.73
N GLY A 137 11.84 9.54 9.59
CA GLY A 137 12.02 8.96 10.92
C GLY A 137 12.36 7.46 10.94
N PRO A 138 12.22 6.76 12.07
CA PRO A 138 12.37 5.30 12.12
C PRO A 138 11.28 4.64 11.26
N ARG A 139 11.66 3.73 10.35
CA ARG A 139 10.69 3.05 9.50
C ARG A 139 9.74 2.19 10.33
N VAL A 140 8.44 2.45 10.21
CA VAL A 140 7.41 1.54 10.69
C VAL A 140 7.32 0.37 9.71
N ILE A 141 7.36 -0.85 10.25
CA ILE A 141 7.18 -2.07 9.46
C ILE A 141 5.84 -2.68 9.87
N TYR A 142 5.14 -3.30 8.91
CA TYR A 142 3.78 -3.77 9.12
C TYR A 142 3.67 -5.26 8.81
N LEU A 143 2.86 -5.95 9.62
CA LEU A 143 2.39 -7.30 9.35
C LEU A 143 0.89 -7.28 9.20
N VAL A 144 0.39 -7.82 8.10
CA VAL A 144 -1.06 -8.00 7.92
C VAL A 144 -1.40 -9.47 8.15
N GLU A 145 -2.35 -9.71 9.06
CA GLU A 145 -2.84 -11.03 9.41
C GLU A 145 -3.60 -11.70 8.25
N GLY A 146 -3.48 -13.03 8.14
CA GLY A 146 -4.26 -13.81 7.17
C GLY A 146 -3.85 -13.65 5.70
N ILE A 147 -2.84 -12.82 5.39
CA ILE A 147 -2.26 -12.70 4.05
C ILE A 147 -0.75 -13.03 4.05
N PRO A 148 -0.16 -13.35 2.88
CA PRO A 148 1.28 -13.57 2.79
C PRO A 148 2.06 -12.27 3.05
N ASN A 149 3.13 -12.37 3.83
CA ASN A 149 4.10 -11.31 4.07
C ASN A 149 5.47 -11.82 3.59
N LEU A 150 6.28 -10.96 2.96
CA LEU A 150 7.70 -11.22 2.66
C LEU A 150 8.53 -10.80 3.86
N LEU A 151 9.23 -11.74 4.48
CA LEU A 151 10.02 -11.54 5.70
C LEU A 151 11.52 -11.73 5.45
N PHE A 152 12.30 -10.86 6.08
CA PHE A 152 13.76 -10.89 6.12
C PHE A 152 14.18 -11.22 7.55
N LEU A 153 14.90 -12.33 7.72
CA LEU A 153 15.18 -12.93 9.02
C LEU A 153 16.68 -13.09 9.23
N ARG A 154 17.13 -12.82 10.46
CA ARG A 154 18.45 -13.19 10.96
C ARG A 154 18.33 -14.47 11.78
N LEU A 155 19.28 -15.39 11.63
CA LEU A 155 19.41 -16.56 12.49
C LEU A 155 20.27 -16.19 13.69
N SER A 156 19.66 -16.20 14.88
CA SER A 156 20.36 -16.01 16.15
C SER A 156 20.50 -17.35 16.84
N LEU A 157 21.70 -17.69 17.30
CA LEU A 157 21.88 -18.80 18.22
C LEU A 157 21.56 -18.32 19.64
N ASP A 158 20.72 -19.05 20.38
CA ASP A 158 20.72 -18.94 21.84
C ASP A 158 21.72 -19.95 22.41
N GLU A 159 22.79 -19.44 23.02
CA GLU A 159 23.86 -20.26 23.60
C GLU A 159 23.40 -21.04 24.84
N ALA A 160 22.36 -20.58 25.55
CA ALA A 160 21.87 -21.24 26.76
C ALA A 160 21.07 -22.52 26.45
N ASP A 161 20.30 -22.50 25.36
CA ASP A 161 19.43 -23.61 24.93
C ASP A 161 20.00 -24.40 23.74
N HIS A 162 21.10 -23.94 23.14
CA HIS A 162 21.62 -24.40 21.83
C HIS A 162 20.57 -24.38 20.69
N THR A 163 19.58 -23.49 20.78
CA THR A 163 18.51 -23.37 19.76
C THR A 163 18.81 -22.26 18.77
N SER A 164 18.55 -22.50 17.49
CA SER A 164 18.53 -21.44 16.47
C SER A 164 17.16 -20.79 16.45
N ARG A 165 17.14 -19.46 16.59
CA ARG A 165 15.94 -18.61 16.62
C ARG A 165 15.93 -17.68 15.42
N ARG A 166 14.76 -17.52 14.80
CA ARG A 166 14.52 -16.58 13.70
C ARG A 166 14.15 -15.22 14.28
N VAL A 167 14.99 -14.21 14.03
CA VAL A 167 14.74 -12.83 14.47
C VAL A 167 14.33 -12.00 13.25
N LEU A 168 13.21 -11.29 13.37
CA LEU A 168 12.72 -10.41 12.30
C LEU A 168 13.65 -9.20 12.14
N ILE A 169 14.17 -9.01 10.92
CA ILE A 169 14.85 -7.79 10.49
C ILE A 169 13.80 -6.84 9.88
N ASP A 170 13.00 -7.36 8.94
CA ASP A 170 12.12 -6.55 8.09
C ASP A 170 10.98 -7.41 7.50
N THR A 171 9.87 -6.77 7.15
CA THR A 171 8.70 -7.40 6.54
C THR A 171 7.95 -6.44 5.60
N TYR A 172 7.36 -7.01 4.55
CA TYR A 172 6.50 -6.33 3.57
C TYR A 172 5.27 -7.18 3.25
N PRO A 173 4.04 -6.72 3.54
CA PRO A 173 2.81 -7.42 3.15
C PRO A 173 2.68 -7.63 1.63
N LEU A 174 2.23 -8.80 1.18
CA LEU A 174 2.09 -9.09 -0.26
C LEU A 174 0.69 -8.80 -0.77
N THR A 175 0.33 -7.52 -0.76
CA THR A 175 -0.96 -7.02 -1.25
C THR A 175 -0.88 -6.54 -2.71
N LYS A 176 -2.03 -6.29 -3.35
CA LYS A 176 -2.10 -5.73 -4.71
C LYS A 176 -1.61 -4.28 -4.77
N GLU A 177 -1.76 -3.56 -3.67
CA GLU A 177 -1.40 -2.15 -3.49
C GLU A 177 0.10 -2.04 -3.18
N CYS A 178 0.61 -2.90 -2.29
CA CYS A 178 2.00 -2.93 -1.88
C CYS A 178 2.96 -3.44 -2.96
N ARG A 179 2.59 -4.51 -3.68
CA ARG A 179 3.40 -5.15 -4.74
C ARG A 179 4.84 -5.53 -4.36
N ALA A 180 5.15 -5.68 -3.07
CA ALA A 180 6.51 -5.97 -2.60
C ALA A 180 7.15 -7.22 -3.23
N LYS A 181 6.34 -8.21 -3.64
CA LYS A 181 6.83 -9.38 -4.38
C LYS A 181 7.40 -9.03 -5.76
N ASP A 182 6.77 -8.09 -6.47
CA ASP A 182 7.22 -7.63 -7.79
C ASP A 182 8.50 -6.80 -7.66
N VAL A 183 8.57 -5.97 -6.62
CA VAL A 183 9.77 -5.18 -6.27
C VAL A 183 10.94 -6.10 -5.93
N PHE A 184 10.69 -7.13 -5.11
CA PHE A 184 11.68 -8.15 -4.77
C PHE A 184 12.17 -8.92 -6.01
N ASP A 185 11.25 -9.41 -6.85
CA ASP A 185 11.61 -10.15 -8.06
C ASP A 185 12.37 -9.27 -9.08
N LEU A 186 12.06 -7.97 -9.17
CA LEU A 186 12.80 -7.02 -9.99
C LEU A 186 14.21 -6.79 -9.43
N MET A 187 14.33 -6.52 -8.13
CA MET A 187 15.62 -6.38 -7.42
C MET A 187 16.50 -7.61 -7.64
N LEU A 188 15.93 -8.82 -7.57
CA LEU A 188 16.67 -10.06 -7.81
C LEU A 188 17.17 -10.16 -9.27
N ARG A 189 16.37 -9.75 -10.25
CA ARG A 189 16.76 -9.75 -11.67
C ARG A 189 17.87 -8.74 -11.97
N GLU A 190 17.75 -7.52 -11.44
CA GLU A 190 18.78 -6.47 -11.58
C GLU A 190 20.11 -6.96 -10.99
N ARG A 191 20.09 -7.60 -9.82
CA ARG A 191 21.27 -8.18 -9.18
C ARG A 191 21.87 -9.35 -9.96
N ALA A 192 21.04 -10.24 -10.49
CA ALA A 192 21.50 -11.37 -11.30
C ALA A 192 22.13 -10.94 -12.64
N ALA A 193 21.73 -9.78 -13.19
CA ALA A 193 22.30 -9.22 -14.41
C ALA A 193 23.65 -8.50 -14.21
N ASN A 194 23.97 -8.10 -12.98
CA ASN A 194 25.20 -7.39 -12.60
C ASN A 194 26.26 -8.34 -11.98
N ARG A 195 26.19 -9.63 -12.25
CA ARG A 195 26.98 -10.70 -11.63
C ARG A 195 27.91 -11.41 -12.63
#